data_AF-A0A0U5P1Y6-F1
#
_entry.id   AF-A0A0U5P1Y6-F1
#
_cell.length_a   1.000
_cell.length_b   1.000
_cell.length_c   1.000
_cell.angle_alpha   90.00
_cell.angle_beta   90.00
_cell.angle_gamma   90.00
#
_symmetry.space_group_name_H-M   'P 1'
#
loop_
_entity.id
_entity.type
_entity.pdbx_description
1 polymer ?
#
loop_
_entity_poly.entity_id
_entity_poly.type
_entity_poly.pdbx_seq_one_letter_code
_entity_poly.pdbx_strand_id
1 'polypeptide(L)' 'MGVIEVESNYRNLLRVYDKERCICDMIAPRSNVEVQTFQTTMKEYMSSSEKKMDVLLMYAEKLGLRDEIMNYVEVTL' A
#
# COMPACT_ATOMS: atom_id res chain seq x y z
N MET A 1 4.13 -11.86 2.38
CA MET A 1 2.70 -11.49 2.24
C MET A 1 2.62 -10.45 1.13
N GLY A 2 1.74 -10.62 0.15
CA GLY A 2 1.61 -9.69 -0.98
C GLY A 2 2.82 -9.65 -1.91
N VAL A 3 3.42 -10.80 -2.23
CA VAL A 3 4.48 -10.89 -3.25
C VAL A 3 3.83 -11.44 -4.51
N ILE A 4 3.95 -10.70 -5.61
CA ILE A 4 3.50 -11.07 -6.94
C ILE A 4 4.72 -11.27 -7.85
N GLU A 5 4.54 -12.05 -8.91
CA GLU A 5 5.57 -12.25 -9.93
C GLU A 5 5.23 -11.41 -11.15
N VAL A 6 6.15 -10.54 -11.54
CA VAL A 6 6.01 -9.66 -12.70
C VAL A 6 7.14 -9.96 -13.67
N GLU A 7 6.79 -10.09 -14.96
CA GLU A 7 7.77 -10.27 -16.01
C GLU A 7 8.41 -8.91 -16.36
N SER A 8 9.72 -8.82 -16.20
CA SER A 8 10.49 -7.66 -16.64
C SER A 8 10.55 -7.61 -18.17
N ASN A 9 10.81 -6.44 -18.76
CA ASN A 9 11.05 -6.26 -20.21
C ASN A 9 12.12 -7.20 -20.78
N TYR A 10 12.98 -7.78 -19.93
CA TYR A 10 14.01 -8.76 -20.30
C TYR A 10 13.57 -10.24 -20.11
N ARG A 11 12.27 -10.51 -19.97
CA ARG A 11 11.68 -11.86 -19.71
C ARG A 11 12.17 -12.53 -18.43
N ASN A 12 12.62 -11.74 -17.46
CA ASN A 12 12.97 -12.24 -16.13
C ASN A 12 11.77 -12.11 -15.20
N LEU A 13 11.46 -13.19 -14.47
CA LEU A 13 10.44 -13.17 -13.42
C LEU A 13 10.99 -12.47 -12.18
N LEU A 14 10.38 -11.35 -11.83
CA LEU A 14 10.73 -10.56 -10.65
C LEU A 14 9.66 -10.75 -9.58
N ARG A 15 10.12 -11.00 -8.36
CA ARG A 15 9.27 -10.97 -7.17
C ARG A 15 9.15 -9.54 -6.70
N VAL A 16 7.95 -8.98 -6.79
CA VAL A 16 7.63 -7.62 -6.37
C VAL A 16 6.48 -7.62 -5.37
N TYR A 17 6.31 -6.52 -4.64
CA TYR A 17 5.19 -6.37 -3.72
C TYR A 17 3.93 -5.89 -4.43
N ASP A 18 2.78 -6.38 -4.00
CA ASP A 18 1.47 -5.88 -4.41
C ASP A 18 1.26 -4.44 -3.89
N LYS A 19 0.33 -3.72 -4.50
CA LYS A 19 0.04 -2.31 -4.22
C LYS A 19 -0.32 -2.10 -2.74
N GLU A 20 -1.13 -2.97 -2.15
CA GLU A 20 -1.53 -2.87 -0.74
C GLU A 20 -0.34 -3.03 0.21
N ARG A 21 0.59 -3.93 -0.14
CA ARG A 21 1.78 -4.15 0.67
C ARG A 21 2.70 -2.94 0.61
N CYS A 22 2.88 -2.34 -0.57
CA CYS A 22 3.62 -1.10 -0.73
C CYS A 22 3.03 0.05 0.09
N ILE A 23 1.70 0.22 0.11
CA ILE A 23 1.04 1.26 0.90
C ILE A 23 1.30 1.05 2.40
N CYS A 24 1.16 -0.17 2.90
CA CYS A 24 1.47 -0.46 4.29
C CYS A 24 2.94 -0.22 4.64
N ASP A 25 3.86 -0.51 3.72
CA ASP A 25 5.30 -0.28 3.90
C ASP A 25 5.65 1.23 3.88
N MET A 26 4.87 2.06 3.18
CA MET A 26 5.03 3.53 3.22
C MET A 26 4.61 4.14 4.56
N ILE A 27 3.62 3.54 5.23
CA ILE A 27 3.11 4.01 6.54
C ILE A 27 3.97 3.51 7.68
N ALA A 28 4.63 2.37 7.48
CA ALA A 28 5.47 1.78 8.51
C ALA A 28 6.42 2.85 9.09
N PRO A 29 6.59 2.94 10.42
CA PRO A 29 7.32 4.03 11.09
C PRO A 29 8.82 4.09 10.75
N ARG A 30 9.32 3.12 9.98
CA ARG A 30 10.69 3.10 9.43
C ARG A 30 10.80 3.73 8.04
N SER A 31 9.68 4.05 7.41
CA SER A 31 9.63 4.72 6.11
C SER A 31 9.86 6.23 6.33
N ASN A 32 10.94 6.77 5.76
CA ASN A 32 11.16 8.22 5.69
C ASN A 32 10.34 8.82 4.52
N VAL A 33 9.08 8.40 4.40
CA VAL A 33 8.18 8.89 3.36
C VAL A 33 7.53 10.16 3.87
N GLU A 34 7.63 11.23 3.09
CA GLU A 34 7.03 12.50 3.43
C GLU A 34 5.49 12.38 3.43
N VAL A 35 4.84 13.01 4.42
CA VAL A 35 3.38 12.90 4.61
C VAL A 35 2.61 13.32 3.35
N GLN A 36 3.09 14.29 2.57
CA GLN A 36 2.46 14.71 1.31
C GLN A 36 2.49 13.62 0.23
N THR A 37 3.63 12.94 0.08
CA THR A 37 3.79 11.83 -0.87
C THR A 37 2.83 10.70 -0.52
N PHE A 38 2.71 10.41 0.78
CA PHE A 38 1.78 9.41 1.28
C PHE A 38 0.32 9.80 1.01
N GLN A 39 -0.09 11.04 1.34
CA GLN A 39 -1.44 11.54 1.08
C GLN A 39 -1.82 11.48 -0.41
N THR A 40 -0.88 11.83 -1.29
CA THR A 40 -1.08 11.79 -2.74
C THR A 40 -1.24 10.34 -3.21
N THR A 41 -0.39 9.43 -2.72
CA THR A 41 -0.46 8.00 -3.06
C THR A 41 -1.76 7.37 -2.58
N MET A 42 -2.23 7.71 -1.37
CA MET A 42 -3.51 7.25 -0.84
C MET A 42 -4.68 7.76 -1.67
N LYS A 43 -4.68 9.03 -2.08
CA LYS A 43 -5.72 9.59 -2.97
C LYS A 43 -5.76 8.88 -4.32
N GLU A 44 -4.61 8.66 -4.93
CA GLU A 44 -4.49 7.92 -6.19
C GLU A 44 -4.97 6.47 -6.02
N TYR A 45 -4.58 5.80 -4.93
CA TYR A 45 -5.01 4.45 -4.62
C TYR A 45 -6.52 4.36 -4.41
N MET A 46 -7.10 5.30 -3.65
CA MET A 46 -8.54 5.40 -3.42
C MET A 46 -9.32 5.70 -4.69
N SER A 47 -8.71 6.42 -5.64
CA SER A 47 -9.31 6.71 -6.96
C SER A 47 -9.16 5.55 -7.95
N SER A 48 -8.23 4.62 -7.70
CA SER A 48 -8.03 3.44 -8.54
C SER A 48 -9.17 2.42 -8.36
N SER A 49 -9.70 1.90 -9.48
CA SER A 49 -10.71 0.83 -9.46
C SER A 49 -10.14 -0.54 -9.10
N GLU A 50 -8.81 -0.69 -9.11
CA GLU A 50 -8.14 -1.96 -8.76
C GLU A 50 -7.87 -2.10 -7.26
N LYS A 51 -8.30 -1.13 -6.44
CA LYS A 51 -8.05 -1.14 -4.99
C LYS A 51 -8.74 -2.33 -4.31
N LYS A 52 -7.99 -3.05 -3.48
CA LYS A 52 -8.48 -4.17 -2.68
C LYS A 52 -8.48 -3.79 -1.20
N MET A 53 -9.57 -3.19 -0.75
CA MET A 53 -9.70 -2.71 0.62
C MET A 53 -9.57 -3.83 1.65
N ASP A 54 -10.16 -5.00 1.39
CA ASP A 54 -10.07 -6.18 2.26
C ASP A 54 -8.62 -6.64 2.48
N VAL A 55 -7.81 -6.60 1.42
CA VAL A 55 -6.39 -7.00 1.47
C VAL A 55 -5.57 -5.95 2.22
N LEU A 56 -5.84 -4.67 1.97
CA LEU A 56 -5.19 -3.56 2.67
C LEU A 56 -5.43 -3.64 4.18
N LEU A 57 -6.69 -3.79 4.62
CA LEU A 57 -7.01 -3.93 6.05
C LEU A 57 -6.35 -5.17 6.66
N MET A 58 -6.38 -6.31 5.97
CA MET A 58 -5.72 -7.52 6.44
C MET A 58 -4.21 -7.33 6.64
N TYR A 59 -3.55 -6.58 5.75
CA TYR A 59 -2.13 -6.25 5.89
C TYR A 59 -1.89 -5.24 7.01
N ALA A 60 -2.75 -4.23 7.13
CA ALA A 60 -2.71 -3.24 8.20
C ALA A 60 -2.79 -3.90 9.58
N GLU A 61 -3.74 -4.83 9.77
CA GLU A 61 -3.93 -5.57 11.01
C GLU A 61 -2.70 -6.42 11.35
N LYS A 62 -2.13 -7.12 10.36
CA LYS A 62 -0.95 -7.94 10.57
C LYS A 62 0.31 -7.12 10.87
N LEU A 63 0.38 -5.89 10.40
CA LEU A 63 1.50 -4.98 10.63
C LEU A 63 1.30 -4.08 11.85
N GLY A 64 0.11 -4.08 12.46
CA GLY A 64 -0.24 -3.17 13.55
C GLY A 64 -0.40 -1.72 13.10
N LEU A 65 -0.64 -1.48 11.81
CA LEU A 65 -0.80 -0.15 11.18
C LEU A 65 -2.27 0.19 10.89
N ARG A 66 -3.20 -0.59 11.45
CA ARG A 66 -4.65 -0.44 11.20
C ARG A 66 -5.13 0.96 11.56
N ASP A 67 -4.77 1.46 12.75
CA ASP A 67 -5.21 2.76 13.24
C ASP A 67 -4.71 3.92 12.37
N GLU A 68 -3.46 3.86 11.89
CA GLU A 68 -2.94 4.84 10.94
C GLU A 68 -3.70 4.79 9.62
N ILE A 69 -3.85 3.60 9.01
CA ILE A 69 -4.58 3.45 7.74
C ILE A 69 -6.02 3.95 7.87
N MET A 70 -6.71 3.61 8.95
CA MET A 70 -8.09 4.04 9.19
C MET A 70 -8.19 5.57 9.27
N ASN A 71 -7.33 6.19 10.07
CA ASN A 71 -7.29 7.65 10.21
C ASN A 71 -7.04 8.35 8.86
N TYR A 72 -6.16 7.80 8.02
CA TYR A 72 -5.90 8.36 6.70
C TYR A 72 -7.03 8.12 5.69
N VAL A 73 -7.70 6.96 5.74
CA VAL A 73 -8.87 6.68 4.92
C VAL A 73 -10.02 7.62 5.29
N GLU A 74 -10.25 7.85 6.58
CA GLU A 74 -11.26 8.80 7.08
C GLU A 74 -11.00 10.25 6.64
N VAL A 75 -9.74 10.68 6.60
CA VAL A 75 -9.36 12.03 6.12
C VAL A 75 -9.49 12.16 4.58
N THR A 76 -9.47 11.05 3.86
CA THR A 76 -9.53 11.05 2.38
C THR A 76 -10.96 10.88 1.84
N LEU A 77 -11.89 10.40 2.68
CA LEU A 77 -13.32 10.27 2.38
C LEU A 77 -14.06 11.61 2.55
#